data_AF-A0A924PS75-F1
#
_entry.id   AF-A0A924PS75-F1
#
_cell.length_a   1.000
_cell.length_b   1.000
_cell.length_c   1.000
_cell.angle_alpha   90.00
_cell.angle_beta   90.00
_cell.angle_gamma   90.00
#
_symmetry.space_group_name_H-M   'P 1'
#
loop_
_entity.id
_entity.type
_entity.pdbx_description
1 polymer ?
#
loop_
_entity_poly.entity_id
_entity_poly.type
_entity_poly.pdbx_seq_one_letter_code
_entity_poly.pdbx_strand_id
1 'polypeptide(L)'
;GLSVGDLHFSQGDGEITFCGAIEMAGWVHMRVNLIKGGMAKYGIKNPVFKPSTITPNYKDYLIFEGISVDEQGKQHYLDVNVAYRQACLNAIEYLKKFGYSGAQAYSILGTAPVQGHISGVVDIPNACATLWLPTEIFEFDINPNANGPIKMLDGSIDMPLSQDA
;
A
#
# COMPACT_ATOMS: atom_id res chain seq x y z
N GLY A 1 -9.21 -18.30 -23.48
CA GLY A 1 -9.05 -19.17 -22.29
C GLY A 1 -8.79 -18.26 -21.11
N LEU A 2 -9.48 -18.49 -19.99
CA LEU A 2 -9.26 -17.79 -18.74
C LEU A 2 -8.24 -18.58 -17.92
N SER A 3 -7.23 -17.90 -17.36
CA SER A 3 -6.23 -18.46 -16.46
C SER A 3 -6.19 -17.63 -15.17
N VAL A 4 -5.84 -18.24 -14.04
CA VAL A 4 -5.69 -17.56 -12.74
C VAL A 4 -4.57 -18.22 -11.92
N GLY A 5 -3.84 -17.42 -11.15
CA GLY A 5 -2.78 -17.78 -10.23
C GLY A 5 -2.51 -16.59 -9.30
N ASP A 6 -1.32 -16.51 -8.69
CA ASP A 6 -0.88 -15.32 -7.96
C ASP A 6 -1.84 -14.91 -6.83
N LEU A 7 -2.09 -15.86 -5.93
CA LEU A 7 -3.07 -15.66 -4.87
C LEU A 7 -2.42 -14.93 -3.71
N HIS A 8 -2.98 -13.77 -3.40
CA HIS A 8 -2.58 -12.94 -2.28
C HIS A 8 -3.57 -13.10 -1.14
N PHE A 9 -3.07 -13.43 0.05
CA PHE A 9 -3.90 -13.43 1.26
C PHE A 9 -4.24 -12.00 1.71
N SER A 10 -3.29 -11.09 1.56
CA SER A 10 -3.46 -9.64 1.77
C SER A 10 -2.36 -8.90 1.02
N GLN A 11 -2.65 -7.67 0.57
CA GLN A 11 -1.73 -6.80 -0.17
C GLN A 11 -2.02 -5.33 0.17
N GLY A 12 -0.97 -4.52 0.27
CA GLY A 12 -1.07 -3.05 0.30
C GLY A 12 -1.03 -2.43 -1.09
N ASP A 13 -1.73 -1.30 -1.29
CA ASP A 13 -1.79 -0.64 -2.59
C ASP A 13 -0.39 -0.28 -3.14
N GLY A 14 -0.17 -0.66 -4.40
CA GLY A 14 1.08 -0.48 -5.11
C GLY A 14 2.07 -1.64 -4.99
N GLU A 15 1.81 -2.63 -4.12
CA GLU A 15 2.67 -3.80 -3.91
C GLU A 15 4.16 -3.40 -3.81
N ILE A 16 4.42 -2.41 -2.95
CA ILE A 16 5.67 -1.65 -3.00
C ILE A 16 6.92 -2.50 -2.74
N THR A 17 6.77 -3.68 -2.14
CA THR A 17 7.82 -4.66 -1.84
C THR A 17 8.25 -5.50 -3.04
N PHE A 18 7.48 -5.45 -4.14
CA PHE A 18 7.61 -6.26 -5.36
C PHE A 18 7.54 -7.78 -5.15
N CYS A 19 8.36 -8.35 -4.28
CA CYS A 19 8.07 -9.63 -3.62
C CYS A 19 7.04 -9.39 -2.50
N GLY A 20 5.93 -8.76 -2.87
CA GLY A 20 4.66 -8.92 -2.17
C GLY A 20 3.99 -10.18 -2.71
N ALA A 21 2.70 -10.37 -2.47
CA ALA A 21 1.94 -9.84 -1.35
C ALA A 21 2.20 -10.72 -0.11
N ILE A 22 1.18 -11.07 0.69
CA ILE A 22 1.23 -12.36 1.38
C ILE A 22 0.92 -13.45 0.35
N GLU A 23 1.97 -13.93 -0.30
CA GLU A 23 1.89 -14.97 -1.34
C GLU A 23 1.45 -16.32 -0.80
N MET A 24 0.56 -16.99 -1.52
CA MET A 24 0.12 -18.33 -1.14
C MET A 24 -0.28 -19.22 -2.32
N ALA A 25 -0.05 -20.52 -2.15
CA ALA A 25 -0.79 -21.52 -2.90
C ALA A 25 -2.23 -21.59 -2.37
N GLY A 26 -3.19 -21.90 -3.25
CA GLY A 26 -4.59 -21.96 -2.83
C GLY A 26 -5.52 -22.37 -3.97
N TRP A 27 -6.78 -22.00 -3.86
CA TRP A 27 -7.83 -22.34 -4.81
C TRP A 27 -8.77 -21.16 -5.02
N VAL A 28 -9.36 -21.09 -6.21
CA VAL A 28 -10.37 -20.10 -6.58
C VAL A 28 -11.64 -20.82 -7.00
N HIS A 29 -12.75 -20.50 -6.36
CA HIS A 29 -14.08 -20.97 -6.79
C HIS A 29 -14.77 -19.86 -7.58
N MET A 30 -15.01 -20.09 -8.88
CA MET A 30 -15.51 -19.07 -9.81
C MET A 30 -16.71 -19.52 -10.62
N ARG A 31 -17.52 -18.54 -11.04
CA ARG A 31 -18.60 -18.70 -12.04
C ARG A 31 -18.31 -17.80 -13.23
N VAL A 32 -18.53 -18.32 -14.43
CA VAL A 32 -18.33 -17.59 -15.69
C VAL A 32 -19.66 -17.43 -16.43
N ASN A 33 -19.91 -16.22 -16.93
CA ASN A 33 -21.04 -15.88 -17.77
C ASN A 33 -20.57 -15.03 -18.96
N LEU A 34 -21.40 -14.91 -19.99
CA LEU A 34 -21.05 -14.22 -21.23
C LEU A 34 -21.99 -13.05 -21.52
N ILE A 35 -21.42 -11.92 -21.90
CA ILE A 35 -22.12 -10.80 -22.53
C ILE A 35 -21.70 -10.74 -23.99
N LYS A 36 -22.55 -11.23 -24.90
CA LYS A 36 -22.24 -11.25 -26.34
C LYS A 36 -22.13 -9.80 -26.87
N GLY A 37 -20.98 -9.49 -27.47
CA GLY A 37 -20.67 -8.14 -27.96
C GLY A 37 -20.40 -7.10 -26.86
N GLY A 38 -20.09 -7.53 -25.63
CA GLY A 38 -19.95 -6.64 -24.47
C GLY A 38 -18.91 -5.52 -24.65
N MET A 39 -17.78 -5.81 -25.31
CA MET A 39 -16.73 -4.80 -25.53
C MET A 39 -17.24 -3.59 -26.32
N ALA A 40 -17.89 -3.81 -27.45
CA ALA A 40 -18.43 -2.73 -28.28
C ALA A 40 -19.62 -2.01 -27.60
N LYS A 41 -20.50 -2.77 -26.94
CA LYS A 41 -21.68 -2.21 -26.26
C LYS A 41 -21.34 -1.25 -25.13
N TYR A 42 -20.25 -1.52 -24.40
CA TYR A 42 -19.87 -0.76 -23.20
C TYR A 42 -18.52 -0.03 -23.33
N GLY A 43 -17.92 0.02 -24.53
CA GLY A 43 -16.65 0.70 -24.75
C GLY A 43 -15.48 0.12 -23.93
N ILE A 44 -15.49 -1.19 -23.65
CA ILE A 44 -14.49 -1.82 -22.77
C ILE A 44 -13.15 -1.94 -23.51
N LYS A 45 -12.15 -1.22 -23.00
CA LYS A 45 -10.74 -1.34 -23.39
C LYS A 45 -9.94 -2.18 -22.40
N ASN A 46 -10.04 -1.82 -21.11
CA ASN A 46 -9.43 -2.54 -19.98
C ASN A 46 -10.51 -3.28 -19.20
N PRO A 47 -10.18 -4.34 -18.44
CA PRO A 47 -11.15 -5.01 -17.56
C PRO A 47 -11.84 -4.02 -16.61
N VAL A 48 -13.12 -4.26 -16.34
CA VAL A 48 -13.89 -3.53 -15.33
C VAL A 48 -14.43 -4.54 -14.33
N PHE A 49 -14.45 -4.20 -13.05
CA PHE A 49 -14.91 -5.09 -12.00
C PHE A 49 -15.72 -4.32 -10.96
N LYS A 50 -16.49 -5.07 -10.17
CA LYS A 50 -17.16 -4.56 -8.98
C LYS A 50 -16.47 -5.18 -7.76
N PRO A 51 -16.17 -4.41 -6.70
CA PRO A 51 -15.55 -4.95 -5.51
C PRO A 51 -16.47 -5.95 -4.80
N SER A 52 -15.88 -6.77 -3.94
CA SER A 52 -16.62 -7.65 -3.02
C SER A 52 -17.48 -6.82 -2.07
N THR A 53 -18.65 -7.34 -1.69
CA THR A 53 -19.43 -6.79 -0.57
C THR A 53 -18.90 -7.24 0.78
N ILE A 54 -17.96 -8.18 0.80
CA ILE A 54 -17.27 -8.70 1.98
C ILE A 54 -15.81 -8.29 1.88
N THR A 55 -15.40 -7.35 2.73
CA THR A 55 -14.01 -6.89 2.86
C THR A 55 -13.71 -6.63 4.34
N PRO A 56 -12.43 -6.61 4.76
CA PRO A 56 -12.04 -5.98 6.01
C PRO A 56 -12.60 -4.55 6.06
N ASN A 57 -13.09 -4.13 7.22
CA ASN A 57 -13.79 -2.84 7.39
C ASN A 57 -13.01 -1.94 8.35
N TYR A 58 -11.72 -1.74 8.05
CA TYR A 58 -10.88 -0.76 8.73
C TYR A 58 -11.34 0.65 8.35
N LYS A 59 -11.48 1.52 9.34
CA LYS A 59 -12.06 2.85 9.23
C LYS A 59 -11.20 3.94 9.87
N ASP A 60 -10.32 3.58 10.78
CA ASP A 60 -9.41 4.50 11.43
C ASP A 60 -8.05 4.47 10.72
N TYR A 61 -7.80 5.50 9.91
CA TYR A 61 -6.58 5.60 9.11
C TYR A 61 -5.72 6.75 9.59
N LEU A 62 -4.42 6.47 9.77
CA LEU A 62 -3.40 7.50 9.81
C LEU A 62 -2.87 7.70 8.38
N ILE A 63 -3.03 8.92 7.85
CA ILE A 63 -2.78 9.23 6.45
C ILE A 63 -1.47 10.02 6.30
N PHE A 64 -0.59 9.53 5.43
CA PHE A 64 0.71 10.13 5.13
C PHE A 64 0.70 10.72 3.73
N GLU A 65 1.23 11.93 3.59
CA GLU A 65 1.31 12.65 2.32
C GLU A 65 2.70 12.57 1.70
N GLY A 66 2.76 12.71 0.39
CA GLY A 66 4.00 12.90 -0.37
C GLY A 66 3.76 13.72 -1.63
N ILE A 67 4.82 14.40 -2.08
CA ILE A 67 4.80 15.28 -3.25
C ILE A 67 5.91 14.93 -4.25
N SER A 68 5.88 15.52 -5.45
CA SER A 68 6.87 15.30 -6.52
C SER A 68 8.25 15.95 -6.24
N VAL A 69 8.77 15.80 -5.03
CA VAL A 69 10.12 16.19 -4.60
C VAL A 69 10.78 14.96 -4.01
N ASP A 70 11.94 14.56 -4.52
CA ASP A 70 12.60 13.33 -4.09
C ASP A 70 13.43 13.50 -2.80
N GLU A 71 14.01 12.38 -2.34
CA GLU A 71 14.82 12.27 -1.13
C GLU A 71 16.06 13.17 -1.14
N GLN A 72 16.50 13.65 -2.32
CA GLN A 72 17.61 14.60 -2.46
C GLN A 72 17.13 16.06 -2.57
N GLY A 73 15.82 16.30 -2.44
CA GLY A 73 15.21 17.62 -2.58
C GLY A 73 15.08 18.08 -4.03
N LYS A 74 15.27 17.20 -5.02
CA LYS A 74 15.11 17.55 -6.43
C LYS A 74 13.62 17.58 -6.79
N GLN A 75 13.21 18.68 -7.41
CA GLN A 75 11.87 18.88 -7.95
C GLN A 75 11.65 18.03 -9.21
N HIS A 76 10.51 17.33 -9.27
CA HIS A 76 9.98 16.63 -10.45
C HIS A 76 8.68 17.29 -10.93
N TYR A 77 8.22 16.96 -12.14
CA TYR A 77 7.02 17.58 -12.72
C TYR A 77 5.84 16.60 -12.71
N LEU A 78 4.85 16.84 -11.84
CA LEU A 78 3.63 16.04 -11.69
C LEU A 78 3.90 14.53 -11.62
N ASP A 79 4.94 14.13 -10.89
CA ASP A 79 5.36 12.74 -10.74
C ASP A 79 4.70 12.09 -9.53
N VAL A 80 3.68 11.25 -9.79
CA VAL A 80 2.95 10.49 -8.78
C VAL A 80 3.77 9.35 -8.18
N ASN A 81 4.80 8.84 -8.87
CA ASN A 81 5.65 7.78 -8.35
C ASN A 81 6.56 8.33 -7.25
N VAL A 82 7.17 9.50 -7.50
CA VAL A 82 7.95 10.21 -6.48
C VAL A 82 7.04 10.59 -5.30
N ALA A 83 5.85 11.14 -5.58
CA ALA A 83 4.89 11.50 -4.54
C ALA A 83 4.50 10.30 -3.66
N TYR A 84 4.15 9.15 -4.26
CA TYR A 84 3.77 7.97 -3.48
C TYR A 84 4.94 7.35 -2.74
N ARG A 85 6.16 7.38 -3.30
CA ARG A 85 7.39 6.98 -2.60
C ARG A 85 7.59 7.82 -1.34
N GLN A 86 7.44 9.14 -1.43
CA GLN A 86 7.56 10.03 -0.26
C GLN A 86 6.51 9.73 0.81
N ALA A 87 5.25 9.48 0.41
CA ALA A 87 4.20 9.08 1.36
C ALA A 87 4.57 7.77 2.10
N CYS A 88 5.09 6.77 1.38
CA CYS A 88 5.57 5.52 1.96
C CYS A 88 6.75 5.73 2.93
N LEU A 89 7.75 6.53 2.53
CA LEU A 89 8.91 6.83 3.37
C LEU A 89 8.50 7.56 4.65
N ASN A 90 7.55 8.50 4.56
CA ASN A 90 7.00 9.19 5.72
C ASN A 90 6.32 8.22 6.70
N ALA A 91 5.53 7.26 6.20
CA ALA A 91 4.92 6.21 7.02
C ALA A 91 5.97 5.28 7.66
N ILE A 92 7.03 4.92 6.93
CA ILE A 92 8.13 4.10 7.46
C ILE A 92 8.86 4.83 8.59
N GLU A 93 9.22 6.10 8.41
CA GLU A 93 9.89 6.89 9.43
C GLU A 93 9.01 7.10 10.67
N TYR A 94 7.69 7.16 10.50
CA TYR A 94 6.73 7.19 11.59
C TYR A 94 6.71 5.89 12.40
N LEU A 95 6.55 4.73 11.72
CA LEU A 95 6.52 3.42 12.37
C LEU A 95 7.82 3.11 13.12
N LYS A 96 8.97 3.55 12.61
CA LYS A 96 10.26 3.43 13.31
C LYS A 96 10.27 4.10 14.68
N LYS A 97 9.42 5.10 14.93
CA LYS A 97 9.33 5.75 16.26
C LYS A 97 8.69 4.83 17.32
N PHE A 98 7.93 3.81 16.91
CA PHE A 98 7.33 2.81 17.79
C PHE A 98 8.20 1.56 17.97
N GLY A 99 9.39 1.52 17.36
CA GLY A 99 10.37 0.46 17.53
C GLY A 99 10.47 -0.53 16.37
N TYR A 100 9.65 -0.39 15.32
CA TYR A 100 9.81 -1.19 14.10
C TYR A 100 11.15 -0.90 13.41
N SER A 101 11.75 -1.93 12.82
CA SER A 101 12.83 -1.73 11.85
C SER A 101 12.28 -1.13 10.55
N GLY A 102 13.15 -0.54 9.73
CA GLY A 102 12.75 -0.06 8.40
C GLY A 102 12.24 -1.19 7.50
N ALA A 103 12.83 -2.38 7.62
CA ALA A 103 12.42 -3.56 6.86
C ALA A 103 11.04 -4.09 7.30
N GLN A 104 10.77 -4.11 8.61
CA GLN A 104 9.45 -4.46 9.13
C GLN A 104 8.38 -3.46 8.68
N ALA A 105 8.65 -2.16 8.82
CA ALA A 105 7.71 -1.12 8.38
C ALA A 105 7.42 -1.24 6.88
N TYR A 106 8.45 -1.42 6.05
CA TYR A 106 8.28 -1.62 4.60
C TYR A 106 7.50 -2.90 4.27
N SER A 107 7.76 -4.01 4.98
CA SER A 107 7.01 -5.26 4.82
C SER A 107 5.53 -5.11 5.21
N ILE A 108 5.22 -4.37 6.28
CA ILE A 108 3.84 -4.05 6.68
C ILE A 108 3.12 -3.31 5.55
N LEU A 109 3.76 -2.28 4.96
CA LEU A 109 3.15 -1.51 3.88
C LEU A 109 2.93 -2.34 2.59
N GLY A 110 3.72 -3.39 2.35
CA GLY A 110 3.50 -4.31 1.23
C GLY A 110 2.37 -5.33 1.47
N THR A 111 2.05 -5.65 2.73
CA THR A 111 1.19 -6.80 3.08
C THR A 111 -0.12 -6.41 3.76
N ALA A 112 -0.13 -5.42 4.64
CA ALA A 112 -1.34 -4.89 5.24
C ALA A 112 -2.17 -4.14 4.19
N PRO A 113 -3.51 -4.09 4.31
CA PRO A 113 -4.38 -3.44 3.33
C PRO A 113 -4.36 -1.90 3.47
N VAL A 114 -3.18 -1.32 3.33
CA VAL A 114 -2.99 0.13 3.21
C VAL A 114 -3.54 0.62 1.88
N GLN A 115 -4.01 1.87 1.86
CA GLN A 115 -4.55 2.46 0.62
C GLN A 115 -3.61 3.52 0.05
N GLY A 116 -3.43 3.49 -1.26
CA GLY A 116 -2.61 4.43 -2.02
C GLY A 116 -3.50 5.26 -2.93
N HIS A 117 -3.56 6.56 -2.68
CA HIS A 117 -4.41 7.45 -3.46
C HIS A 117 -3.59 8.44 -4.27
N ILE A 118 -3.96 8.58 -5.54
CA ILE A 118 -3.58 9.73 -6.36
C ILE A 118 -4.51 10.88 -5.96
N SER A 119 -4.13 11.63 -4.94
CA SER A 119 -4.98 12.64 -4.30
C SER A 119 -5.10 13.92 -5.12
N GLY A 120 -4.03 14.33 -5.80
CA GLY A 120 -4.01 15.52 -6.65
C GLY A 120 -2.95 15.43 -7.74
N VAL A 121 -3.28 15.82 -8.97
CA VAL A 121 -2.38 15.69 -10.15
C VAL A 121 -2.36 16.94 -11.04
N VAL A 122 -2.80 18.07 -10.51
CA VAL A 122 -3.00 19.29 -11.30
C VAL A 122 -2.22 20.48 -10.78
N ASP A 123 -1.76 20.42 -9.52
CA ASP A 123 -1.12 21.54 -8.83
C ASP A 123 0.38 21.62 -9.17
N ILE A 124 0.68 22.14 -10.36
CA ILE A 124 2.06 22.27 -10.85
C ILE A 124 2.94 23.02 -9.82
N PRO A 125 4.14 22.49 -9.49
CA PRO A 125 4.79 21.34 -10.12
C PRO A 125 4.49 19.99 -9.47
N ASN A 126 3.77 19.94 -8.35
CA ASN A 126 3.67 18.77 -7.51
C ASN A 126 2.38 17.98 -7.72
N ALA A 127 2.52 16.69 -8.03
CA ALA A 127 1.46 15.75 -7.70
C ALA A 127 1.43 15.54 -6.19
N CYS A 128 0.26 15.18 -5.66
CA CYS A 128 0.04 14.76 -4.29
C CYS A 128 -0.47 13.32 -4.28
N ALA A 129 0.22 12.47 -3.53
CA ALA A 129 -0.21 11.10 -3.25
C ALA A 129 -0.33 10.90 -1.74
N THR A 130 -1.26 10.04 -1.33
CA THR A 130 -1.42 9.68 0.09
C THR A 130 -1.36 8.18 0.32
N LEU A 131 -0.79 7.79 1.46
CA LEU A 131 -0.80 6.43 1.98
C LEU A 131 -1.64 6.39 3.26
N TRP A 132 -2.66 5.55 3.28
CA TRP A 132 -3.59 5.40 4.39
C TRP A 132 -3.25 4.12 5.15
N LEU A 133 -2.72 4.26 6.35
CA LEU A 133 -2.35 3.14 7.22
C LEU A 133 -3.51 2.86 8.20
N PRO A 134 -4.20 1.70 8.11
CA PRO A 134 -5.26 1.37 9.06
C PRO A 134 -4.63 1.12 10.43
N THR A 135 -4.99 1.93 11.43
CA THR A 135 -4.43 1.85 12.79
C THR A 135 -4.93 0.61 13.52
N GLU A 136 -6.07 0.04 13.12
CA GLU A 136 -6.67 -1.11 13.79
C GLU A 136 -5.92 -2.43 13.57
N ILE A 137 -4.88 -2.46 12.73
CA ILE A 137 -4.02 -3.65 12.55
C ILE A 137 -2.98 -3.80 13.67
N PHE A 138 -2.79 -2.77 14.50
CA PHE A 138 -1.81 -2.76 15.58
C PHE A 138 -2.47 -3.10 16.92
N GLU A 139 -1.76 -3.85 17.78
CA GLU A 139 -2.25 -4.17 19.13
C GLU A 139 -2.12 -3.00 20.13
N PHE A 140 -1.45 -1.92 19.73
CA PHE A 140 -1.25 -0.72 20.52
C PHE A 140 -1.57 0.53 19.70
N ASP A 141 -1.91 1.61 20.40
CA ASP A 141 -2.26 2.89 19.77
C ASP A 141 -1.04 3.54 19.12
N ILE A 142 -1.12 3.73 17.80
CA ILE A 142 -0.11 4.44 17.00
C ILE A 142 -0.52 5.88 16.71
N ASN A 143 -1.62 6.40 17.27
CA ASN A 143 -2.06 7.76 16.99
C ASN A 143 -1.14 8.82 17.63
N PRO A 144 -0.90 9.96 16.95
CA PRO A 144 -0.19 11.08 17.55
C PRO A 144 -0.90 11.59 18.81
N ASN A 145 -0.13 11.79 19.88
CA ASN A 145 -0.63 12.39 21.12
C ASN A 145 0.43 13.30 21.75
N ALA A 146 0.03 14.07 22.77
CA ALA A 146 0.89 15.08 23.41
C ALA A 146 2.15 14.52 24.10
N ASN A 147 2.17 13.23 24.44
CA ASN A 147 3.31 12.58 25.09
C ASN A 147 4.33 12.03 24.09
N GLY A 148 4.02 12.05 22.79
CA GLY A 148 4.83 11.46 21.75
C GLY A 148 4.76 9.91 21.72
N PRO A 149 5.47 9.30 20.76
CA PRO A 149 5.46 7.85 20.58
C PRO A 149 6.25 7.13 21.67
N ILE A 150 5.76 5.98 22.10
CA ILE A 150 6.46 5.04 22.99
C ILE A 150 7.01 3.90 22.14
N LYS A 151 8.26 3.50 22.37
CA LYS A 151 8.82 2.31 21.73
C LYS A 151 8.16 1.06 22.32
N MET A 152 7.43 0.34 21.49
CA MET A 152 6.68 -0.87 21.87
C MET A 152 7.44 -2.14 21.52
N LEU A 153 8.36 -2.08 20.56
CA LEU A 153 9.21 -3.19 20.16
C LEU A 153 10.64 -3.02 20.69
N ASP A 154 11.23 -4.11 21.16
CA ASP A 154 12.57 -4.15 21.74
C ASP A 154 13.68 -4.42 20.72
N GLY A 155 13.32 -4.74 19.48
CA GLY A 155 14.24 -5.04 18.37
C GLY A 155 14.88 -6.43 18.44
N SER A 156 14.36 -7.34 19.27
CA SER A 156 14.89 -8.71 19.39
C SER A 156 14.61 -9.59 18.16
N ILE A 157 13.62 -9.24 17.34
CA ILE A 157 13.22 -9.95 16.11
C ILE A 157 13.19 -8.95 14.95
N ASP A 158 13.73 -9.35 13.80
CA ASP A 158 13.74 -8.54 12.56
C ASP A 158 13.55 -9.41 11.31
N MET A 159 13.37 -8.76 10.15
CA MET A 159 13.28 -9.41 8.85
C MET A 159 14.61 -10.11 8.48
N PRO A 160 14.58 -11.34 7.95
CA PRO A 160 15.80 -11.98 7.43
C PRO A 160 16.45 -11.13 6.34
N LEU A 161 17.79 -10.99 6.41
CA LEU A 161 18.58 -10.26 5.43
C LEU A 161 19.68 -11.15 4.87
N SER A 162 19.67 -11.37 3.55
CA SER A 162 20.77 -12.02 2.83
C SER A 162 21.69 -10.95 2.27
N GLN A 163 23.00 -11.09 2.48
CA GLN A 163 23.99 -10.21 1.87
C GLN A 163 24.13 -10.52 0.37
N ASP A 164 24.45 -9.49 -0.41
CA ASP A 164 24.86 -9.67 -1.81
C ASP A 164 26.20 -10.43 -1.89
N ALA A 165 26.43 -11.06 -3.04
CA ALA A 165 27.63 -11.84 -3.33
C ALA A 165 28.88 -10.99 -3.64
#